data_AF-Q629K2-F1
#
_entry.id   AF-Q629K2-F1
#
_cell.length_a   1.000
_cell.length_b   1.000
_cell.length_c   1.000
_cell.angle_alpha   90.00
_cell.angle_beta   90.00
_cell.angle_gamma   90.00
#
_symmetry.space_group_name_H-M   'P 1'
#
loop_
_entity.id
_entity.type
_entity.pdbx_description
1 polymer ?
#
loop_
_entity_poly.entity_id
_entity_poly.type
_entity_poly.pdbx_seq_one_letter_code
_entity_poly.pdbx_strand_id
1 'polypeptide(L)'
;MKFDYLIFWSEKAEAKLLDKADYIFHDSKNEMIAEKFLNTMRSFAEKLRYVAAAYADGDFHIYPLKYGHSVKFIVIEDIVIIADFLPKGSNLH
;
A
#
# COMPACT_ATOMS: atom_id res chain seq x y z
N MET A 1 -0.84 18.52 16.38
CA MET A 1 -1.10 17.45 15.40
C MET A 1 0.27 16.96 14.93
N LYS A 2 0.62 15.69 15.17
CA LYS A 2 1.92 15.11 14.82
C LYS A 2 1.79 14.53 13.41
N PHE A 3 2.69 14.91 12.49
CA PHE A 3 2.56 14.61 11.05
C PHE A 3 3.53 13.52 10.55
N ASP A 4 4.23 12.86 11.48
CA ASP A 4 5.36 11.99 11.14
C ASP A 4 5.11 10.56 11.64
N TYR A 5 4.01 9.94 11.19
CA TYR A 5 3.85 8.50 11.38
C TYR A 5 4.84 7.73 10.50
N LEU A 6 5.45 6.68 11.05
CA LEU A 6 6.30 5.79 10.27
C LEU A 6 5.44 4.79 9.49
N ILE A 7 5.80 4.53 8.25
CA ILE A 7 5.11 3.53 7.41
C ILE A 7 5.94 2.26 7.39
N PHE A 8 5.32 1.14 7.76
CA PHE A 8 5.90 -0.19 7.66
C PHE A 8 5.02 -1.09 6.80
N TRP A 9 5.65 -1.81 5.88
CA TRP A 9 4.99 -2.85 5.11
C TRP A 9 5.24 -4.20 5.79
N SER A 10 4.17 -4.95 6.02
CA SER A 10 4.32 -6.36 6.35
C SER A 10 4.89 -7.13 5.15
N GLU A 11 5.60 -8.21 5.42
CA GLU A 11 6.16 -9.09 4.38
C GLU A 11 5.06 -9.55 3.40
N LYS A 12 3.87 -9.88 3.92
CA LYS A 12 2.70 -10.26 3.12
C LYS A 12 2.28 -9.15 2.14
N ALA A 13 2.18 -7.91 2.62
CA ALA A 13 1.78 -6.79 1.79
C ALA A 13 2.82 -6.47 0.72
N GLU A 14 4.10 -6.54 1.08
CA GLU A 14 5.20 -6.32 0.14
C GLU A 14 5.25 -7.42 -0.92
N ALA A 15 5.13 -8.69 -0.54
CA ALA A 15 5.08 -9.82 -1.48
C ALA A 15 3.96 -9.63 -2.52
N LYS A 16 2.74 -9.29 -2.09
CA LYS A 16 1.63 -9.04 -3.02
C LYS A 16 1.83 -7.84 -3.93
N LEU A 17 2.48 -6.78 -3.43
CA LEU A 17 2.83 -5.63 -4.26
C LEU A 17 3.83 -6.04 -5.36
N LEU A 18 4.84 -6.83 -4.99
CA LEU A 18 5.84 -7.36 -5.91
C LEU A 18 5.22 -8.32 -6.94
N ASP A 19 4.36 -9.25 -6.52
CA ASP A 19 3.63 -10.16 -7.42
C ASP A 19 2.83 -9.37 -8.47
N LYS A 20 2.20 -8.27 -8.07
CA LYS A 20 1.45 -7.44 -9.02
C LYS A 20 2.36 -6.68 -9.98
N ALA A 21 3.51 -6.21 -9.51
CA ALA A 21 4.50 -5.58 -10.38
C ALA A 21 5.09 -6.58 -11.38
N ASP A 22 5.36 -7.81 -10.94
CA ASP A 22 5.85 -8.89 -11.79
C ASP A 22 4.81 -9.27 -12.86
N TYR A 23 3.53 -9.36 -12.51
CA TYR A 23 2.44 -9.51 -13.49
C TYR A 23 2.46 -8.39 -14.55
N ILE A 24 2.63 -7.13 -14.13
CA ILE A 24 2.68 -5.98 -15.04
C ILE A 24 3.90 -6.06 -15.96
N PHE A 25 5.05 -6.50 -15.44
CA PHE A 25 6.24 -6.73 -16.24
C PHE A 25 6.00 -7.80 -17.30
N HIS A 26 5.42 -8.94 -16.91
CA HIS A 26 5.15 -10.05 -17.82
C HIS A 26 4.15 -9.71 -18.92
N ASP A 27 3.15 -8.87 -18.63
CA ASP A 27 2.13 -8.41 -19.59
C ASP A 27 2.70 -7.33 -20.54
N SER A 28 3.36 -6.32 -19.99
CA SER A 28 3.87 -5.18 -20.77
C SER A 28 5.21 -5.44 -21.48
N LYS A 29 5.95 -6.46 -21.04
CA LYS A 29 7.36 -6.72 -21.41
C LYS A 29 8.29 -5.52 -21.18
N ASN A 30 7.96 -4.67 -20.22
CA ASN A 30 8.69 -3.42 -19.96
C ASN A 30 8.94 -3.22 -18.46
N GLU A 31 10.20 -3.37 -18.06
CA GLU A 31 10.64 -3.24 -16.67
C GLU A 31 10.35 -1.85 -16.09
N MET A 32 10.54 -0.79 -16.88
CA MET A 32 10.30 0.59 -16.43
C MET A 32 8.82 0.82 -16.05
N ILE A 33 7.89 0.10 -16.69
CA ILE A 33 6.46 0.21 -16.35
C ILE A 33 6.19 -0.46 -14.99
N ALA A 34 6.77 -1.63 -14.73
CA ALA A 34 6.64 -2.33 -13.46
C ALA A 34 7.30 -1.56 -12.31
N GLU A 35 8.50 -1.01 -12.53
CA GLU A 35 9.20 -0.19 -11.54
C GLU A 35 8.42 1.10 -11.23
N LYS A 36 7.92 1.78 -12.27
CA LYS A 36 7.06 2.96 -12.11
C LYS A 36 5.81 2.65 -11.30
N PHE A 37 5.23 1.45 -11.48
CA PHE A 37 4.11 1.00 -10.67
C PHE A 37 4.50 0.85 -9.18
N LEU A 38 5.62 0.16 -8.87
CA LEU A 38 6.10 0.01 -7.48
C LEU A 38 6.33 1.36 -6.81
N ASN A 39 7.08 2.25 -7.47
CA ASN A 39 7.40 3.58 -6.97
C ASN A 39 6.12 4.41 -6.75
N THR A 40 5.15 4.28 -7.64
CA THR A 40 3.86 4.96 -7.50
C THR A 40 3.08 4.42 -6.30
N MET A 41 2.98 3.10 -6.12
CA MET A 41 2.25 2.52 -4.99
C MET A 41 2.87 2.89 -3.65
N ARG A 42 4.20 2.76 -3.51
CA ARG A 42 4.92 3.16 -2.30
C ARG A 42 4.74 4.66 -2.02
N SER A 43 4.92 5.53 -3.02
CA SER A 43 4.74 6.98 -2.84
C SER A 43 3.31 7.36 -2.42
N PHE A 44 2.27 6.66 -2.89
CA PHE A 44 0.90 6.92 -2.45
C PHE A 44 0.64 6.39 -1.04
N ALA A 45 1.16 5.21 -0.70
CA ALA A 45 1.06 4.67 0.64
C ALA A 45 1.78 5.57 1.66
N GLU A 46 2.91 6.19 1.28
CA GLU A 46 3.63 7.13 2.12
C GLU A 46 2.78 8.33 2.57
N LYS A 47 1.76 8.72 1.80
CA LYS A 47 0.86 9.82 2.18
C LYS A 47 0.00 9.50 3.41
N LEU A 48 -0.11 8.22 3.79
CA LEU A 48 -0.76 7.81 5.03
C LEU A 48 -0.16 8.51 6.24
N ARG A 49 1.14 8.83 6.22
CA ARG A 49 1.81 9.48 7.36
C ARG A 49 1.16 10.79 7.80
N TYR A 50 0.51 11.49 6.86
CA TYR A 50 -0.12 12.79 7.09
C TYR A 50 -1.58 12.69 7.57
N VAL A 51 -2.22 11.53 7.38
CA VAL A 51 -3.65 11.32 7.68
C VAL A 51 -3.89 10.23 8.73
N ALA A 52 -2.86 9.46 9.11
CA ALA A 52 -2.94 8.32 10.01
C ALA A 52 -3.55 8.64 11.38
N ALA A 53 -3.35 9.87 11.88
CA ALA A 53 -3.96 10.31 13.14
C ALA A 53 -5.49 10.17 13.16
N ALA A 54 -6.17 10.29 12.02
CA ALA A 54 -7.62 10.12 11.90
C ALA A 54 -8.07 8.65 12.02
N TYR A 55 -7.13 7.70 11.97
CA TYR A 55 -7.37 6.26 11.98
C TYR A 55 -6.70 5.58 13.19
N ALA A 56 -6.32 6.36 14.21
CA ALA A 56 -5.67 5.87 15.44
C ALA A 56 -6.72 5.36 16.46
N ASP A 57 -7.62 4.48 16.00
CA ASP A 57 -8.68 3.86 16.80
C ASP A 57 -8.38 2.40 17.18
N GLY A 58 -7.26 1.85 16.70
CA GLY A 58 -6.84 0.47 16.96
C GLY A 58 -7.47 -0.56 16.02
N ASP A 59 -8.20 -0.12 14.99
CA ASP A 59 -8.85 -0.99 14.01
C ASP A 59 -8.13 -1.00 12.66
N PHE A 60 -8.48 -1.99 11.83
CA PHE A 60 -8.00 -2.05 10.45
C PHE A 60 -8.84 -1.18 9.51
N HIS A 61 -8.15 -0.40 8.70
CA HIS A 61 -8.75 0.48 7.71
C HIS A 61 -8.25 0.18 6.30
N ILE A 62 -9.00 0.63 5.30
CA ILE A 62 -8.62 0.55 3.88
C ILE A 62 -8.31 1.96 3.38
N TYR A 63 -7.11 2.13 2.80
CA TYR A 63 -6.73 3.37 2.16
C TYR A 63 -6.60 3.19 0.65
N PRO A 64 -7.34 3.98 -0.16
CA PRO A 64 -7.21 3.91 -1.60
C PRO A 64 -5.87 4.47 -2.07
N LEU A 65 -5.20 3.72 -2.95
CA LEU A 65 -4.02 4.15 -3.67
C LEU A 65 -4.40 4.58 -5.09
N LYS A 66 -3.41 4.61 -6.00
CA LYS A 66 -3.64 4.94 -7.40
C LYS A 66 -4.16 3.73 -8.19
N TYR A 67 -4.78 3.98 -9.34
CA TYR A 67 -5.24 2.97 -10.30
C TYR A 67 -6.23 1.94 -9.74
N GLY A 68 -6.97 2.30 -8.67
CA GLY A 68 -7.96 1.43 -8.02
C GLY A 68 -7.38 0.35 -7.13
N HIS A 69 -6.08 0.41 -6.82
CA HIS A 69 -5.46 -0.41 -5.78
C HIS A 69 -5.73 0.21 -4.41
N SER A 70 -5.58 -0.59 -3.34
CA SER A 70 -5.72 -0.11 -1.97
C SER A 70 -4.76 -0.86 -1.05
N VAL A 71 -4.59 -0.36 0.17
CA VAL A 71 -3.89 -1.07 1.24
C VAL A 71 -4.79 -1.22 2.44
N LYS A 72 -4.70 -2.37 3.12
CA LYS A 72 -5.25 -2.56 4.46
C LYS A 72 -4.17 -2.21 5.48
N PHE A 73 -4.48 -1.35 6.44
CA PHE A 73 -3.51 -0.89 7.42
C PHE A 73 -4.13 -0.74 8.81
N ILE A 74 -3.29 -0.69 9.83
CA ILE A 74 -3.65 -0.35 11.22
C ILE A 74 -2.67 0.70 11.73
N VAL A 75 -3.13 1.57 12.63
CA VAL A 75 -2.28 2.54 13.32
C VAL A 75 -2.05 2.06 14.75
N ILE A 76 -0.78 1.88 15.11
CA ILE A 76 -0.36 1.51 16.46
C ILE A 76 0.64 2.57 16.92
N GLU A 77 0.28 3.31 17.96
CA GLU A 77 1.05 4.46 18.43
C GLU A 77 1.35 5.45 17.29
N ASP A 78 2.62 5.62 16.91
CA ASP A 78 3.08 6.49 15.83
C ASP A 78 3.43 5.70 14.55
N ILE A 79 2.96 4.45 14.43
CA ILE A 79 3.31 3.54 13.35
C ILE A 79 2.07 3.16 12.55
N VAL A 80 2.13 3.33 11.23
CA VAL A 80 1.19 2.75 10.28
C VAL A 80 1.76 1.43 9.79
N ILE A 81 1.07 0.33 10.09
CA ILE A 81 1.43 -1.00 9.58
C ILE A 81 0.50 -1.34 8.41
N ILE A 82 1.06 -1.41 7.21
CA ILE A 82 0.39 -1.91 6.01
C ILE A 82 0.39 -3.44 6.07
N ALA A 83 -0.75 -4.00 6.46
CA ALA A 83 -0.95 -5.43 6.69
C ALA A 83 -1.34 -6.19 5.41
N ASP A 84 -1.89 -5.52 4.40
CA ASP A 84 -2.19 -6.15 3.11
C ASP A 84 -2.15 -5.15 1.95
N PHE A 85 -1.74 -5.62 0.78
CA PHE A 85 -1.91 -4.90 -0.48
C PHE A 85 -3.11 -5.51 -1.21
N LEU A 86 -4.04 -4.67 -1.64
CA LEU A 86 -5.29 -5.05 -2.30
C LEU A 86 -5.23 -4.59 -3.76
N PRO A 87 -4.83 -5.47 -4.70
CA PRO A 87 -4.78 -5.10 -6.10
C PRO A 87 -6.17 -4.78 -6.66
N LYS A 88 -6.26 -3.82 -7.58
CA LYS A 88 -7.48 -3.62 -8.36
C LYS A 88 -7.91 -4.93 -9.01
N GLY A 89 -9.19 -5.28 -8.88
CA GLY A 89 -9.77 -6.47 -9.51
C GLY A 89 -9.43 -7.78 -8.79
N SER A 90 -8.87 -7.72 -7.58
CA SER A 90 -8.80 -8.89 -6.71
C SER A 90 -10.21 -9.17 -6.20
N ASN A 91 -10.94 -10.04 -6.89
CA ASN A 91 -12.19 -10.56 -6.36
C ASN A 91 -11.87 -11.21 -5.00
N LEU A 92 -12.40 -10.64 -3.92
CA LEU A 92 -12.60 -11.35 -2.67
C LEU A 92 -13.68 -12.40 -2.97
N HIS A 93 -13.26 -13.59 -3.40
CA HIS A 93 -14.09 -14.79 -3.43
C HIS A 93 -13.73 -15.66 -2.23
#